data_AF-A0A9X2WBG9-F1
#
_entry.id   AF-A0A9X2WBG9-F1
#
_cell.length_a   1.000
_cell.length_b   1.000
_cell.length_c   1.000
_cell.angle_alpha   90.00
_cell.angle_beta   90.00
_cell.angle_gamma   90.00
#
_symmetry.space_group_name_H-M   'P 1'
#
loop_
_entity.id
_entity.type
_entity.pdbx_description
1 polymer ?
#
loop_
_entity_poly.entity_id
_entity_poly.type
_entity_poly.pdbx_seq_one_letter_code
_entity_poly.pdbx_strand_id
1 'polypeptide(L)'
;MDIVYQLVQGMSGLPAQESRLARFFLENFAQIPESSMEELAIKAGVSPATLQHFARSIGCDDINDFLGKVRHQQQNNGPRSRPEAVGILGDATWVEPDALQKLAAHAGIGSDILERFSHSIGKESGGDILSQIRARLNDFSQQESRVAQTILDDVGFAASATIDQLATAAGVSPATITRFARAAGCDDIRDLRMKLAQSSSPVTNGTLPEPWQEKLSGVHSSLNSQLNELSPATVARAAQMLKQATATHIFSASGADTPFASLLQYRLLTLGHPANLCQDSALMSITASMLGAGQVLLIFASHTPENALIAAVHQARRKGAGIIVIAQGECSFTQQNDIVLSLKDNRYGLLFLIDLLCDGLTLKA
;
A
#
# COMPACT_ATOMS: atom_id res chain seq x y z
N MET A 1 -26.74 19.20 -18.54
CA MET A 1 -25.29 19.26 -18.26
C MET A 1 -25.11 19.03 -16.77
N ASP A 2 -24.04 18.36 -16.34
CA ASP A 2 -23.79 18.03 -14.94
C ASP A 2 -23.47 19.32 -14.13
N ILE A 3 -24.19 19.59 -13.02
CA ILE A 3 -24.02 20.81 -12.23
C ILE A 3 -22.65 20.84 -11.52
N VAL A 4 -22.09 19.67 -11.21
CA VAL A 4 -20.73 19.52 -10.66
C VAL A 4 -19.71 19.86 -11.74
N TYR A 5 -19.95 19.44 -12.99
CA TYR A 5 -19.11 19.84 -14.11
C TYR A 5 -19.16 21.35 -14.37
N GLN A 6 -20.35 21.97 -14.27
CA GLN A 6 -20.50 23.42 -14.39
C GLN A 6 -19.81 24.19 -13.26
N LEU A 7 -19.89 23.69 -12.02
CA LEU A 7 -19.17 24.26 -10.88
C LEU A 7 -17.66 24.17 -11.06
N VAL A 8 -17.15 23.02 -11.52
CA VAL A 8 -15.71 22.78 -11.70
C VAL A 8 -15.13 23.56 -12.87
N GLN A 9 -15.83 23.63 -14.01
CA GLN A 9 -15.39 24.43 -15.16
C GLN A 9 -15.52 25.94 -14.90
N GLY A 10 -16.55 26.35 -14.17
CA GLY A 10 -16.74 27.74 -13.74
C GLY A 10 -15.57 28.27 -12.91
N MET A 11 -14.86 27.43 -12.15
CA MET A 11 -13.73 27.88 -11.32
C MET A 11 -12.57 28.51 -12.12
N SER A 12 -12.43 28.21 -13.41
CA SER A 12 -11.28 28.60 -14.23
C SER A 12 -11.25 30.07 -14.68
N GLY A 13 -12.29 30.86 -14.38
CA GLY A 13 -12.37 32.28 -14.77
C GLY A 13 -13.16 33.22 -13.84
N LEU A 14 -13.56 32.76 -12.65
CA LEU A 14 -14.40 33.54 -11.73
C LEU A 14 -13.58 34.42 -10.75
N PRO A 15 -14.14 35.55 -10.27
CA PRO A 15 -13.56 36.35 -9.19
C PRO A 15 -13.34 35.52 -7.92
N ALA A 16 -12.36 35.89 -7.09
CA ALA A 16 -11.94 35.13 -5.90
C ALA A 16 -13.09 34.79 -4.92
N GLN A 17 -14.10 35.63 -4.83
CA GLN A 17 -15.29 35.43 -3.99
C GLN A 17 -16.23 34.36 -4.57
N GLU A 18 -16.38 34.30 -5.89
CA GLU A 18 -17.21 33.32 -6.59
C GLU A 18 -16.51 31.95 -6.67
N SER A 19 -15.18 31.91 -6.80
CA SER A 19 -14.41 30.66 -6.67
C SER A 19 -14.54 30.04 -5.27
N ARG A 20 -14.61 30.88 -4.23
CA ARG A 20 -14.84 30.44 -2.85
C ARG A 20 -16.25 29.87 -2.67
N LEU A 21 -17.25 30.50 -3.29
CA LEU A 21 -18.63 29.98 -3.30
C LEU A 21 -18.75 28.66 -4.06
N ALA A 22 -18.11 28.53 -5.22
CA ALA A 22 -18.08 27.27 -5.96
C ALA A 22 -17.47 26.12 -5.13
N ARG A 23 -16.35 26.37 -4.43
CA ARG A 23 -15.76 25.40 -3.50
C ARG A 23 -16.69 25.06 -2.33
N PHE A 24 -17.29 26.07 -1.71
CA PHE A 24 -18.24 25.87 -0.62
C PHE A 24 -19.40 24.96 -1.04
N PHE A 25 -19.98 25.17 -2.22
CA PHE A 25 -21.06 24.32 -2.74
C PHE A 25 -20.59 22.91 -3.12
N LEU A 26 -19.35 22.74 -3.61
CA LEU A 26 -18.78 21.42 -3.87
C LEU A 26 -18.51 20.64 -2.57
N GLU A 27 -18.01 21.31 -1.54
CA GLU A 27 -17.71 20.71 -0.22
C GLU A 27 -18.98 20.33 0.56
N ASN A 28 -20.04 21.12 0.41
CA ASN A 28 -21.30 20.94 1.13
C ASN A 28 -22.41 20.35 0.25
N PHE A 29 -22.06 19.79 -0.91
CA PHE A 29 -23.01 19.41 -1.97
C PHE A 29 -24.21 18.63 -1.42
N ALA A 30 -23.97 17.61 -0.60
CA ALA A 30 -24.99 16.74 0.00
C ALA A 30 -26.03 17.46 0.89
N GLN A 31 -25.68 18.60 1.49
CA GLN A 31 -26.53 19.31 2.46
C GLN A 31 -27.27 20.51 1.84
N ILE A 32 -27.02 20.80 0.56
CA ILE A 32 -27.58 21.94 -0.16
C ILE A 32 -29.13 21.88 -0.27
N PRO A 33 -29.76 20.74 -0.63
CA PRO A 33 -31.20 20.71 -0.87
C PRO A 33 -32.09 21.02 0.33
N GLU A 34 -31.57 20.74 1.52
CA GLU A 34 -32.27 20.81 2.81
C GLU A 34 -32.17 22.20 3.45
N SER A 35 -31.26 23.05 2.98
CA SER A 35 -31.04 24.39 3.54
C SER A 35 -31.82 25.45 2.76
N SER A 36 -32.36 26.45 3.46
CA SER A 36 -32.99 27.62 2.82
C SER A 36 -31.94 28.57 2.20
N MET A 37 -32.36 29.47 1.31
CA MET A 37 -31.47 30.48 0.70
C MET A 37 -30.76 31.33 1.77
N GLU A 38 -31.47 31.69 2.83
CA GLU A 38 -30.94 32.50 3.94
C GLU A 38 -29.92 31.71 4.77
N GLU A 39 -30.18 30.43 5.03
CA GLU A 39 -29.24 29.54 5.73
C GLU A 39 -27.96 29.28 4.92
N LEU A 40 -28.09 29.11 3.59
CA LEU A 40 -26.95 28.94 2.70
C LEU A 40 -26.08 30.20 2.66
N ALA A 41 -26.71 31.38 2.65
CA ALA A 41 -26.00 32.66 2.69
C ALA A 41 -25.19 32.80 4.00
N ILE A 42 -25.80 32.46 5.13
CA ILE A 42 -25.15 32.45 6.45
C ILE A 42 -23.98 31.46 6.49
N LYS A 43 -24.19 30.20 6.05
CA LYS A 43 -23.16 29.16 6.06
C LYS A 43 -21.98 29.48 5.13
N ALA A 44 -22.25 30.13 3.99
CA ALA A 44 -21.23 30.57 3.05
C ALA A 44 -20.56 31.90 3.44
N GLY A 45 -21.06 32.59 4.47
CA GLY A 45 -20.55 33.89 4.91
C GLY A 45 -20.76 35.01 3.89
N VAL A 46 -21.80 34.94 3.06
CA VAL A 46 -22.10 35.93 2.02
C VAL A 46 -23.53 36.45 2.12
N SER A 47 -23.84 37.54 1.41
CA SER A 47 -25.22 38.04 1.34
C SER A 47 -26.06 37.19 0.38
N PRO A 48 -27.40 37.10 0.57
CA PRO A 48 -28.27 36.39 -0.35
C PRO A 48 -28.20 36.92 -1.79
N ALA A 49 -27.93 38.22 -1.97
CA ALA A 49 -27.73 38.83 -3.28
C ALA A 49 -26.47 38.28 -3.98
N THR A 50 -25.40 37.99 -3.23
CA THR A 50 -24.18 37.39 -3.76
C THR A 50 -24.41 35.96 -4.24
N LEU A 51 -25.23 35.17 -3.53
CA LEU A 51 -25.62 33.84 -3.98
C LEU A 51 -26.41 33.87 -5.29
N GLN A 52 -27.31 34.84 -5.42
CA GLN A 52 -28.11 35.01 -6.63
C GLN A 52 -27.27 35.46 -7.82
N HIS A 53 -26.23 36.28 -7.58
CA HIS A 53 -25.27 36.64 -8.61
C HIS A 53 -24.41 35.44 -9.05
N PHE A 54 -23.94 34.65 -8.08
CA PHE A 54 -23.18 33.44 -8.33
C PHE A 54 -23.97 32.41 -9.15
N ALA A 55 -25.24 32.16 -8.82
CA ALA A 55 -26.08 31.23 -9.58
C ALA A 55 -26.19 31.62 -11.07
N ARG A 56 -26.22 32.91 -11.36
CA ARG A 56 -26.21 33.42 -12.74
C ARG A 56 -24.85 33.28 -13.41
N SER A 57 -23.74 33.48 -12.69
CA SER A 57 -22.40 33.37 -13.28
C SER A 57 -22.04 31.94 -13.68
N ILE A 58 -22.64 30.93 -13.04
CA ILE A 58 -22.52 29.51 -13.40
C ILE A 58 -23.57 29.04 -14.43
N GLY A 59 -24.40 29.95 -14.96
CA GLY A 59 -25.36 29.66 -16.02
C GLY A 59 -26.72 29.10 -15.55
N CYS A 60 -27.15 29.41 -14.33
CA CYS A 60 -28.52 29.19 -13.86
C CYS A 60 -29.33 30.50 -13.89
N ASP A 61 -30.64 30.41 -14.04
CA ASP A 61 -31.49 31.61 -14.14
C ASP A 61 -31.56 32.37 -12.81
N ASP A 62 -31.67 31.61 -11.71
CA ASP A 62 -31.62 32.08 -10.34
C ASP A 62 -31.10 30.98 -9.39
N ILE A 63 -31.06 31.31 -8.09
CA ILE A 63 -30.62 30.37 -7.06
C ILE A 63 -31.58 29.17 -6.90
N ASN A 64 -32.86 29.32 -7.19
CA ASN A 64 -33.83 28.22 -7.09
C ASN A 64 -33.66 27.21 -8.24
N ASP A 65 -33.33 27.68 -9.45
CA ASP A 65 -32.94 26.85 -10.59
C ASP A 65 -31.64 26.07 -10.27
N PHE A 66 -30.65 26.73 -9.68
CA PHE A 66 -29.43 26.06 -9.20
C PHE A 66 -29.74 24.95 -8.18
N LEU A 67 -30.52 25.26 -7.15
CA LEU A 67 -30.93 24.27 -6.12
C LEU A 67 -31.76 23.13 -6.72
N GLY A 68 -32.61 23.43 -7.70
CA GLY A 68 -33.37 22.44 -8.46
C GLY A 68 -32.48 21.46 -9.22
N LYS A 69 -31.45 21.97 -9.91
CA LYS A 69 -30.46 21.14 -10.62
C LYS A 69 -29.63 20.28 -9.66
N VAL A 70 -29.22 20.82 -8.51
CA VAL A 70 -28.51 20.07 -7.46
C VAL A 70 -29.39 18.93 -6.91
N ARG A 71 -30.67 19.20 -6.62
CA ARG A 71 -31.64 18.18 -6.18
C ARG A 71 -31.82 17.06 -7.20
N HIS A 72 -32.05 17.44 -8.46
CA HIS A 72 -32.23 16.49 -9.55
C HIS A 72 -30.98 15.61 -9.75
N GLN A 73 -29.79 16.19 -9.57
CA GLN A 73 -28.53 15.46 -9.68
C GLN A 73 -28.29 14.50 -8.51
N GLN A 74 -28.71 14.85 -7.29
CA GLN A 74 -28.62 13.94 -6.14
C GLN A 74 -29.65 12.81 -6.21
N GLN A 75 -30.84 13.07 -6.74
CA GLN A 75 -31.86 12.03 -6.92
C GLN A 75 -31.47 11.03 -8.02
N ASN A 76 -30.83 11.50 -9.10
CA ASN A 76 -30.33 10.62 -10.16
C ASN A 76 -29.01 9.90 -9.80
N ASN A 77 -28.26 10.40 -8.82
CA ASN A 77 -27.08 9.74 -8.26
C ASN A 77 -27.36 9.30 -6.81
N GLY A 78 -28.17 8.25 -6.62
CA GLY A 78 -28.26 7.53 -5.35
C GLY A 78 -26.87 7.16 -4.80
N PRO A 79 -26.75 6.86 -3.49
CA PRO A 79 -25.61 7.21 -2.64
C PRO A 79 -24.27 6.76 -3.22
N ARG A 80 -23.68 7.62 -4.05
CA ARG A 80 -22.27 7.54 -4.40
C ARG A 80 -21.55 8.09 -3.19
N SER A 81 -20.78 7.21 -2.57
CA SER A 81 -19.65 7.50 -1.71
C SER A 81 -19.05 8.86 -2.07
N ARG A 82 -18.88 9.70 -1.04
CA ARG A 82 -18.03 10.90 -1.01
C ARG A 82 -17.01 10.89 -2.16
N PRO A 83 -16.83 11.98 -2.93
CA PRO A 83 -15.59 12.12 -3.68
C PRO A 83 -14.49 12.08 -2.61
N GLU A 84 -13.71 11.00 -2.60
CA GLU A 84 -12.44 11.00 -1.89
C GLU A 84 -11.70 12.25 -2.36
N ALA A 85 -11.16 12.98 -1.39
CA ALA A 85 -10.27 14.10 -1.67
C ALA A 85 -9.31 13.65 -2.78
N VAL A 86 -9.26 14.41 -3.88
CA VAL A 86 -8.29 14.21 -4.94
C VAL A 86 -6.93 14.09 -4.26
N GLY A 87 -6.41 12.87 -4.21
CA GLY A 87 -5.07 12.61 -3.73
C GLY A 87 -4.15 13.46 -4.59
N ILE A 88 -3.53 14.45 -3.97
CA ILE A 88 -2.43 15.16 -4.58
C ILE A 88 -1.39 14.09 -4.89
N LEU A 89 -1.20 13.85 -6.19
CA LEU A 89 -0.06 13.11 -6.72
C LEU A 89 1.18 13.90 -6.32
N GLY A 90 1.91 13.46 -5.29
CA GLY A 90 3.08 14.22 -4.87
C GLY A 90 3.80 13.90 -3.57
N ASP A 91 3.38 12.96 -2.72
CA ASP A 91 4.15 12.64 -1.51
C ASP A 91 4.42 11.14 -1.36
N ALA A 92 5.71 10.84 -1.18
CA ALA A 92 6.33 9.53 -0.99
C ALA A 92 6.53 8.65 -2.25
N THR A 93 7.16 9.21 -3.28
CA THR A 93 8.17 8.42 -4.00
C THR A 93 9.30 8.09 -3.04
N TRP A 94 9.52 6.80 -2.80
CA TRP A 94 10.64 6.25 -2.05
C TRP A 94 11.96 6.93 -2.42
N VAL A 95 12.45 7.77 -1.52
CA VAL A 95 13.78 8.37 -1.58
C VAL A 95 14.74 7.25 -1.20
N GLU A 96 15.63 6.86 -2.12
CA GLU A 96 16.74 5.94 -1.82
C GLU A 96 17.39 6.34 -0.47
N PRO A 97 17.89 5.39 0.35
CA PRO A 97 18.48 5.70 1.66
C PRO A 97 19.51 6.85 1.62
N ASP A 98 20.19 6.98 0.48
CA ASP A 98 21.27 7.95 0.21
C ASP A 98 20.83 9.23 -0.52
N ALA A 99 19.57 9.36 -0.93
CA ALA A 99 19.17 10.47 -1.80
C ALA A 99 19.17 11.83 -1.08
N LEU A 100 18.95 11.86 0.25
CA LEU A 100 19.18 13.06 1.06
C LEU A 100 20.67 13.46 1.08
N GLN A 101 21.58 12.48 1.18
CA GLN A 101 23.03 12.70 1.13
C GLN A 101 23.45 13.25 -0.24
N LYS A 102 22.93 12.67 -1.32
CA LYS A 102 23.20 13.09 -2.71
C LYS A 102 22.69 14.51 -2.98
N LEU A 103 21.49 14.85 -2.51
CA LEU A 103 20.92 16.19 -2.64
C LEU A 103 21.69 17.23 -1.82
N ALA A 104 22.08 16.88 -0.59
CA ALA A 104 22.90 17.73 0.27
C ALA A 104 24.28 18.02 -0.35
N ALA A 105 24.93 17.00 -0.92
CA ALA A 105 26.20 17.16 -1.62
C ALA A 105 26.09 18.07 -2.84
N HIS A 106 25.02 17.96 -3.64
CA HIS A 106 24.76 18.84 -4.78
C HIS A 106 24.45 20.29 -4.36
N ALA A 107 23.89 20.49 -3.16
CA ALA A 107 23.58 21.80 -2.61
C ALA A 107 24.74 22.41 -1.79
N GLY A 108 25.89 21.73 -1.68
CA GLY A 108 27.04 22.20 -0.89
C GLY A 108 26.81 22.17 0.62
N ILE A 109 25.86 21.38 1.10
CA ILE A 109 25.51 21.25 2.52
C ILE A 109 26.41 20.17 3.15
N GLY A 110 27.15 20.54 4.19
CA GLY A 110 28.00 19.62 4.95
C GLY A 110 27.20 18.54 5.69
N SER A 111 27.81 17.36 5.89
CA SER A 111 27.18 16.21 6.55
C SER A 111 26.74 16.50 8.00
N ASP A 112 27.40 17.46 8.65
CA ASP A 112 27.09 17.97 9.99
C ASP A 112 25.76 18.76 10.04
N ILE A 113 25.47 19.54 9.00
CA ILE A 113 24.19 20.26 8.87
C ILE A 113 23.07 19.27 8.56
N LEU A 114 23.36 18.25 7.76
CA LEU A 114 22.41 17.19 7.43
C LEU A 114 22.02 16.36 8.66
N GLU A 115 22.98 16.04 9.54
CA GLU A 115 22.70 15.35 10.81
C GLU A 115 21.86 16.20 11.77
N ARG A 116 22.15 17.50 11.88
CA ARG A 116 21.35 18.41 12.70
C ARG A 116 19.92 18.55 12.16
N PHE A 117 19.78 18.59 10.83
CA PHE A 117 18.48 18.67 10.18
C PHE A 117 17.70 17.36 10.33
N SER A 118 18.34 16.20 10.17
CA SER A 118 17.71 14.88 10.40
C SER A 118 17.23 14.72 11.85
N HIS A 119 18.02 15.22 12.81
CA HIS A 119 17.67 15.24 14.22
C HIS A 119 16.49 16.19 14.52
N SER A 120 16.37 17.31 13.79
CA SER A 120 15.27 18.28 13.94
C SER A 120 13.94 17.83 13.33
N ILE A 121 13.96 16.90 12.37
CA ILE A 121 12.76 16.35 11.73
C ILE A 121 12.35 14.99 12.32
N GLY A 122 12.91 14.60 13.47
CA GLY A 122 12.56 13.35 14.16
C GLY A 122 13.06 12.09 13.47
N LYS A 123 13.99 12.20 12.51
CA LYS A 123 14.66 11.06 11.91
C LYS A 123 15.89 10.76 12.77
N GLU A 124 15.69 10.07 13.88
CA GLU A 124 16.80 9.47 14.60
C GLU A 124 17.57 8.58 13.62
N SER A 125 18.87 8.83 13.47
CA SER A 125 19.82 7.90 12.82
C SER A 125 20.03 6.66 13.71
N GLY A 126 18.94 6.05 14.14
CA GLY A 126 18.88 4.75 14.77
C GLY A 126 18.19 3.82 13.78
N GLY A 127 18.92 3.38 12.75
CA GLY A 127 18.53 2.12 12.13
C GLY A 127 18.40 1.12 13.28
N ASP A 128 17.24 0.44 13.37
CA ASP A 128 17.00 -0.63 14.34
C ASP A 128 18.29 -1.46 14.52
N ILE A 129 18.72 -1.68 15.77
CA ILE A 129 19.97 -2.39 16.08
C ILE A 129 20.03 -3.73 15.34
N LEU A 130 18.89 -4.37 15.09
CA LEU A 130 18.80 -5.60 14.30
C LEU A 130 19.18 -5.37 12.83
N SER A 131 18.77 -4.25 12.25
CA SER A 131 19.14 -3.85 10.89
C SER A 131 20.64 -3.56 10.78
N GLN A 132 21.24 -2.94 11.81
CA GLN A 132 22.69 -2.70 11.85
C GLN A 132 23.48 -4.01 11.95
N ILE A 133 23.02 -4.95 12.80
CA ILE A 133 23.62 -6.27 12.95
C ILE A 133 23.52 -7.06 11.62
N ARG A 134 22.37 -7.02 10.94
CA ARG A 134 22.18 -7.67 9.63
C ARG A 134 23.06 -7.07 8.54
N ALA A 135 23.19 -5.75 8.48
CA ALA A 135 24.00 -5.08 7.48
C ALA A 135 25.50 -5.41 7.62
N ARG A 136 25.97 -5.62 8.85
CA ARG A 136 27.39 -5.83 9.17
C ARG A 136 27.72 -7.30 9.45
N LEU A 137 26.84 -8.23 9.10
CA LEU A 137 26.98 -9.65 9.41
C LEU A 137 28.24 -10.27 8.79
N ASN A 138 28.65 -9.74 7.63
CA ASN A 138 29.88 -10.13 6.92
C ASN A 138 31.16 -9.43 7.43
N ASP A 139 31.02 -8.37 8.23
CA ASP A 139 32.15 -7.61 8.79
C ASP A 139 32.58 -8.15 10.16
N PHE A 140 31.71 -8.93 10.80
CA PHE A 140 32.00 -9.54 12.09
C PHE A 140 32.97 -10.72 11.96
N SER A 141 33.82 -10.90 12.98
CA SER A 141 34.65 -12.10 13.07
C SER A 141 33.80 -13.36 13.20
N GLN A 142 34.39 -14.53 12.93
CA GLN A 142 33.65 -15.81 13.00
C GLN A 142 32.94 -16.04 14.34
N GLN A 143 33.51 -15.60 15.45
CA GLN A 143 32.89 -15.73 16.77
C GLN A 143 31.82 -14.68 17.02
N GLU A 144 32.01 -13.45 16.54
CA GLU A 144 31.01 -12.37 16.63
C GLU A 144 29.81 -12.64 15.73
N SER A 145 30.02 -13.22 14.55
CA SER A 145 28.95 -13.62 13.62
C SER A 145 28.06 -14.69 14.23
N ARG A 146 28.60 -15.62 15.04
CA ARG A 146 27.78 -16.57 15.83
C ARG A 146 26.88 -15.86 16.83
N VAL A 147 27.41 -14.85 17.53
CA VAL A 147 26.63 -14.04 18.47
C VAL A 147 25.53 -13.26 17.74
N ALA A 148 25.86 -12.63 16.61
CA ALA A 148 24.91 -11.95 15.75
C ALA A 148 23.77 -12.89 15.31
N GLN A 149 24.10 -14.10 14.86
CA GLN A 149 23.12 -15.09 14.43
C GLN A 149 22.21 -15.52 15.59
N THR A 150 22.78 -15.84 16.76
CA THR A 150 21.99 -16.19 17.94
C THR A 150 21.02 -15.08 18.36
N ILE A 151 21.43 -13.81 18.25
CA ILE A 151 20.56 -12.67 18.53
C ILE A 151 19.44 -12.53 17.49
N LEU A 152 19.76 -12.74 16.20
CA LEU A 152 18.78 -12.64 15.11
C LEU A 152 17.79 -13.81 15.09
N ASP A 153 18.20 -14.98 15.58
CA ASP A 153 17.35 -16.17 15.68
C ASP A 153 16.30 -16.03 16.80
N ASP A 154 16.65 -15.41 17.93
CA ASP A 154 15.72 -15.11 19.03
C ASP A 154 16.05 -13.79 19.74
N VAL A 155 15.47 -12.71 19.21
CA VAL A 155 15.67 -11.34 19.72
C VAL A 155 15.09 -11.17 21.13
N GLY A 156 13.96 -11.82 21.43
CA GLY A 156 13.29 -11.72 22.73
C GLY A 156 14.12 -12.37 23.85
N PHE A 157 14.71 -13.53 23.57
CA PHE A 157 15.70 -14.15 24.44
C PHE A 157 16.94 -13.26 24.60
N ALA A 158 17.52 -12.76 23.51
CA ALA A 158 18.73 -11.94 23.56
C ALA A 158 18.56 -10.64 24.38
N ALA A 159 17.38 -10.02 24.33
CA ALA A 159 17.06 -8.82 25.12
C ALA A 159 17.01 -9.12 26.64
N SER A 160 16.51 -10.30 27.02
CA SER A 160 16.27 -10.69 28.42
C SER A 160 17.41 -11.51 29.04
N ALA A 161 18.25 -12.17 28.24
CA ALA A 161 19.33 -13.05 28.68
C ALA A 161 20.46 -12.32 29.42
N THR A 162 21.13 -13.04 30.33
CA THR A 162 22.40 -12.61 30.91
C THR A 162 23.56 -12.84 29.93
N ILE A 163 24.72 -12.22 30.19
CA ILE A 163 25.92 -12.40 29.35
C ILE A 163 26.29 -13.88 29.26
N ASP A 164 26.22 -14.61 30.38
CA ASP A 164 26.58 -16.03 30.42
C ASP A 164 25.60 -16.89 29.65
N GLN A 165 24.30 -16.57 29.72
CA GLN A 165 23.27 -17.25 28.94
C GLN A 165 23.46 -17.03 27.44
N LEU A 166 23.73 -15.78 27.04
CA LEU A 166 23.96 -15.45 25.64
C LEU A 166 25.27 -16.06 25.11
N ALA A 167 26.33 -16.06 25.92
CA ALA A 167 27.60 -16.71 25.62
C ALA A 167 27.44 -18.22 25.44
N THR A 168 26.65 -18.86 26.32
CA THR A 168 26.35 -20.29 26.24
C THR A 168 25.55 -20.62 24.98
N ALA A 169 24.50 -19.84 24.69
CA ALA A 169 23.66 -20.03 23.51
C ALA A 169 24.45 -19.86 22.20
N ALA A 170 25.34 -18.88 22.13
CA ALA A 170 26.19 -18.62 20.97
C ALA A 170 27.45 -19.52 20.90
N GLY A 171 27.74 -20.30 21.94
CA GLY A 171 28.93 -21.15 22.03
C GLY A 171 30.24 -20.36 22.04
N VAL A 172 30.26 -19.21 22.72
CA VAL A 172 31.42 -18.30 22.82
C VAL A 172 31.73 -17.92 24.27
N SER A 173 32.84 -17.20 24.48
CA SER A 173 33.18 -16.69 25.81
C SER A 173 32.39 -15.41 26.14
N PRO A 174 32.11 -15.10 27.42
CA PRO A 174 31.54 -13.82 27.84
C PRO A 174 32.32 -12.60 27.32
N ALA A 175 33.64 -12.70 27.21
CA ALA A 175 34.48 -11.64 26.66
C ALA A 175 34.20 -11.39 25.17
N THR A 176 33.82 -12.42 24.41
CA THR A 176 33.42 -12.30 23.00
C THR A 176 32.12 -11.52 22.88
N ILE A 177 31.16 -11.73 23.78
CA ILE A 177 29.90 -10.97 23.81
C ILE A 177 30.15 -9.48 24.04
N THR A 178 31.04 -9.13 24.97
CA THR A 178 31.41 -7.73 25.23
C THR A 178 32.10 -7.07 24.03
N ARG A 179 32.96 -7.81 23.32
CA ARG A 179 33.59 -7.32 22.08
C ARG A 179 32.55 -7.14 20.98
N PHE A 180 31.64 -8.09 20.81
CA PHE A 180 30.54 -8.02 19.86
C PHE A 180 29.68 -6.77 20.09
N ALA A 181 29.27 -6.48 21.34
CA ALA A 181 28.46 -5.30 21.65
C ALA A 181 29.12 -4.00 21.13
N ARG A 182 30.44 -3.86 21.34
CA ARG A 182 31.21 -2.72 20.81
C ARG A 182 31.34 -2.76 19.29
N ALA A 183 31.61 -3.92 18.72
CA ALA A 183 31.69 -4.09 17.26
C ALA A 183 30.36 -3.73 16.58
N ALA A 184 29.22 -4.04 17.22
CA ALA A 184 27.87 -3.74 16.78
C ALA A 184 27.46 -2.27 16.98
N GLY A 185 28.32 -1.41 17.56
CA GLY A 185 28.04 0.01 17.77
C GLY A 185 27.31 0.33 19.08
N CYS A 186 27.38 -0.56 20.07
CA CYS A 186 26.90 -0.33 21.43
C CYS A 186 28.07 -0.03 22.38
N ASP A 187 27.83 0.82 23.38
CA ASP A 187 28.86 1.16 24.37
C ASP A 187 29.24 -0.04 25.24
N ASP A 188 28.22 -0.83 25.61
CA ASP A 188 28.34 -2.04 26.38
C ASP A 188 27.18 -3.03 26.11
N ILE A 189 27.21 -4.15 26.81
CA ILE A 189 26.15 -5.17 26.77
C ILE A 189 24.80 -4.63 27.25
N ARG A 190 24.77 -3.68 28.19
CA ARG A 190 23.52 -3.15 28.74
C ARG A 190 22.84 -2.26 27.71
N ASP A 191 23.61 -1.45 26.99
CA ASP A 191 23.18 -0.66 25.84
C ASP A 191 22.70 -1.57 24.70
N LEU A 192 23.45 -2.64 24.37
CA LEU A 192 23.01 -3.66 23.41
C LEU A 192 21.66 -4.27 23.81
N ARG A 193 21.50 -4.68 25.07
CA ARG A 193 20.23 -5.24 25.57
C ARG A 193 19.10 -4.23 25.56
N MET A 194 19.37 -2.97 25.88
CA MET A 194 18.37 -1.90 25.83
C MET A 194 17.88 -1.68 24.41
N LYS A 195 18.81 -1.56 23.44
CA LYS A 195 18.49 -1.40 22.02
C LYS A 195 17.76 -2.63 21.47
N LEU A 196 18.17 -3.84 21.87
CA LEU A 196 17.47 -5.07 21.52
C LEU A 196 16.06 -5.11 22.13
N ALA A 197 15.90 -4.70 23.38
CA ALA A 197 14.60 -4.59 24.03
C ALA A 197 13.69 -3.58 23.31
N GLN A 198 14.21 -2.42 22.92
CA GLN A 198 13.50 -1.40 22.15
C GLN A 198 13.11 -1.91 20.75
N SER A 199 13.96 -2.69 20.10
CA SER A 199 13.65 -3.33 18.80
C SER A 199 12.68 -4.50 18.92
N SER A 200 12.65 -5.17 20.07
CA SER A 200 11.75 -6.29 20.36
C SER A 200 10.39 -5.83 20.86
N SER A 201 10.33 -4.64 21.47
CA SER A 201 9.08 -3.99 21.83
C SER A 201 8.43 -3.40 20.59
N PRO A 202 7.10 -3.50 20.43
CA PRO A 202 6.41 -2.76 19.39
C PRO A 202 6.74 -1.28 19.58
N VAL A 203 7.33 -0.67 18.55
CA VAL A 203 7.74 0.73 18.47
C VAL A 203 6.73 1.64 19.18
N THR A 204 7.02 2.07 20.40
CA THR A 204 6.23 3.09 21.11
C THR A 204 6.71 4.48 20.69
N ASN A 205 6.69 4.75 19.39
CA ASN A 205 6.78 6.12 18.88
C ASN A 205 5.47 6.82 19.25
N GLY A 206 5.50 7.63 20.33
CA GLY A 206 4.43 8.52 20.76
C GLY A 206 3.05 7.88 20.81
N THR A 207 2.64 7.38 21.98
CA THR A 207 1.41 6.62 22.26
C THR A 207 0.33 6.79 21.19
N LEU A 208 0.40 5.96 20.14
CA LEU A 208 -0.67 5.90 19.14
C LEU A 208 -1.97 5.66 19.92
N PRO A 209 -3.11 6.26 19.51
CA PRO A 209 -4.39 5.92 20.11
C PRO A 209 -4.55 4.40 20.18
N GLU A 210 -5.06 3.86 21.29
CA GLU A 210 -5.24 2.42 21.49
C GLU A 210 -5.86 1.69 20.28
N PRO A 211 -6.91 2.23 19.60
CA PRO A 211 -7.47 1.59 18.41
C PRO A 211 -6.49 1.45 17.24
N TRP A 212 -5.50 2.34 17.15
CA TRP A 212 -4.49 2.31 16.09
C TRP A 212 -3.40 1.29 16.41
N GLN A 213 -3.06 1.13 17.70
CA GLN A 213 -2.14 0.09 18.15
C GLN A 213 -2.73 -1.30 17.91
N GLU A 214 -4.00 -1.50 18.25
CA GLU A 214 -4.74 -2.75 17.98
C GLU A 214 -4.84 -3.04 16.49
N LYS A 215 -5.13 -2.01 15.67
CA LYS A 215 -5.16 -2.17 14.22
C LYS A 215 -3.78 -2.55 13.67
N LEU A 216 -2.72 -1.89 14.11
CA LEU A 216 -1.35 -2.17 13.66
C LEU A 216 -0.90 -3.57 14.07
N SER A 217 -1.18 -3.99 15.32
CA SER A 217 -0.86 -5.33 15.79
C SER A 217 -1.66 -6.41 15.03
N GLY A 218 -2.93 -6.13 14.70
CA GLY A 218 -3.74 -6.95 13.81
C GLY A 218 -3.13 -7.10 12.40
N VAL A 219 -2.66 -6.00 11.80
CA VAL A 219 -1.98 -6.06 10.49
C VAL A 219 -0.67 -6.86 10.58
N HIS A 220 0.15 -6.59 11.60
CA HIS A 220 1.45 -7.28 11.77
C HIS A 220 1.27 -8.79 11.99
N SER A 221 0.36 -9.18 12.87
CA SER A 221 0.04 -10.59 13.11
C SER A 221 -0.48 -11.29 11.84
N SER A 222 -1.38 -10.65 11.10
CA SER A 222 -1.94 -11.22 9.87
C SER A 222 -0.88 -11.41 8.77
N LEU A 223 0.00 -10.42 8.57
CA LEU A 223 1.10 -10.53 7.61
C LEU A 223 2.11 -11.62 8.00
N ASN A 224 2.45 -11.73 9.28
CA ASN A 224 3.33 -12.80 9.77
C ASN A 224 2.69 -14.18 9.59
N SER A 225 1.40 -14.34 9.89
CA SER A 225 0.69 -15.60 9.64
C SER A 225 0.67 -15.94 8.15
N GLN A 226 0.44 -14.97 7.27
CA GLN A 226 0.48 -15.18 5.83
C GLN A 226 1.88 -15.59 5.35
N LEU A 227 2.94 -14.93 5.82
CA LEU A 227 4.32 -15.28 5.49
C LEU A 227 4.67 -16.71 5.90
N ASN A 228 4.19 -17.16 7.06
CA ASN A 228 4.44 -18.51 7.56
C ASN A 228 3.72 -19.60 6.75
N GLU A 229 2.57 -19.29 6.15
CA GLU A 229 1.82 -20.25 5.32
C GLU A 229 2.22 -20.21 3.83
N LEU A 230 2.72 -19.07 3.36
CA LEU A 230 3.16 -18.93 1.98
C LEU A 230 4.44 -19.73 1.74
N SER A 231 4.37 -20.67 0.80
CA SER A 231 5.57 -21.37 0.33
C SER A 231 6.41 -20.46 -0.58
N PRO A 232 7.68 -20.19 -0.23
CA PRO A 232 8.58 -19.40 -1.09
C PRO A 232 8.73 -20.02 -2.49
N ALA A 233 8.69 -21.35 -2.58
CA ALA A 233 8.75 -22.06 -3.85
C ALA A 233 7.52 -21.78 -4.74
N THR A 234 6.33 -21.66 -4.14
CA THR A 234 5.10 -21.35 -4.88
C THR A 234 5.13 -19.92 -5.41
N VAL A 235 5.58 -18.96 -4.60
CA VAL A 235 5.75 -17.56 -5.02
C VAL A 235 6.78 -17.45 -6.14
N ALA A 236 7.93 -18.12 -6.02
CA ALA A 236 8.95 -18.14 -7.05
C ALA A 236 8.44 -18.76 -8.36
N ARG A 237 7.65 -19.84 -8.29
CA ARG A 237 7.00 -20.45 -9.46
C ARG A 237 5.99 -19.50 -10.12
N ALA A 238 5.21 -18.76 -9.34
CA ALA A 238 4.27 -17.77 -9.86
C ALA A 238 5.01 -16.63 -10.57
N ALA A 239 6.03 -16.06 -9.93
CA ALA A 239 6.85 -15.01 -10.51
C ALA A 239 7.54 -15.48 -11.80
N GLN A 240 8.10 -16.69 -11.81
CA GLN A 240 8.73 -17.26 -13.01
C GLN A 240 7.73 -17.47 -14.15
N MET A 241 6.51 -17.93 -13.83
CA MET A 241 5.44 -18.09 -14.82
C MET A 241 5.03 -16.73 -15.42
N LEU A 242 4.93 -15.68 -14.61
CA LEU A 242 4.68 -14.32 -15.08
C LEU A 242 5.84 -13.79 -15.92
N LYS A 243 7.09 -14.08 -15.54
CA LYS A 243 8.30 -13.65 -16.24
C LYS A 243 8.39 -14.23 -17.66
N GLN A 244 7.99 -15.50 -17.81
CA GLN A 244 8.01 -16.22 -19.08
C GLN A 244 6.76 -15.95 -19.94
N ALA A 245 5.74 -15.29 -19.38
CA ALA A 245 4.50 -15.02 -20.09
C ALA A 245 4.71 -13.98 -21.20
N THR A 246 4.15 -14.26 -22.37
CA THR A 246 4.02 -13.30 -23.48
C THR A 246 3.04 -12.17 -23.14
N ALA A 247 2.00 -12.49 -22.36
CA ALA A 247 1.07 -11.53 -21.79
C ALA A 247 0.38 -12.13 -20.55
N THR A 248 0.07 -11.27 -19.60
CA THR A 248 -0.72 -11.57 -18.40
C THR A 248 -2.12 -10.95 -18.53
N HIS A 249 -3.16 -11.76 -18.36
CA HIS A 249 -4.52 -11.30 -18.24
C HIS A 249 -4.93 -11.38 -16.77
N ILE A 250 -5.55 -10.33 -16.25
CA ILE A 250 -5.93 -10.23 -14.85
C ILE A 250 -7.44 -10.16 -14.76
N PHE A 251 -8.04 -11.10 -14.04
CA PHE A 251 -9.47 -11.09 -13.69
C PHE A 251 -9.63 -10.90 -12.18
N SER A 252 -10.75 -10.29 -11.80
CA SER A 252 -11.14 -10.05 -10.42
C SER A 252 -12.48 -10.72 -10.13
N ALA A 253 -12.56 -11.49 -9.06
CA ALA A 253 -13.80 -12.11 -8.60
C ALA A 253 -14.79 -11.10 -8.06
N SER A 254 -14.30 -9.99 -7.50
CA SER A 254 -15.11 -8.93 -6.93
C SER A 254 -14.56 -7.56 -7.30
N GLY A 255 -15.43 -6.54 -7.32
CA GLY A 255 -15.03 -5.14 -7.41
C GLY A 255 -14.07 -4.71 -6.29
N ALA A 256 -14.09 -5.39 -5.14
CA ALA A 256 -13.14 -5.16 -4.05
C ALA A 256 -11.67 -5.45 -4.44
N ASP A 257 -11.45 -6.35 -5.40
CA ASP A 257 -10.11 -6.74 -5.87
C ASP A 257 -9.55 -5.79 -6.93
N THR A 258 -10.42 -4.97 -7.53
CA THR A 258 -10.08 -4.10 -8.66
C THR A 258 -8.90 -3.16 -8.38
N PRO A 259 -8.80 -2.48 -7.23
CA PRO A 259 -7.67 -1.59 -6.97
C PRO A 259 -6.33 -2.34 -6.97
N PHE A 260 -6.31 -3.55 -6.42
CA PHE A 260 -5.11 -4.41 -6.37
C PHE A 260 -4.76 -4.98 -7.74
N ALA A 261 -5.78 -5.38 -8.51
CA ALA A 261 -5.60 -5.83 -9.88
C ALA A 261 -5.03 -4.73 -10.79
N SER A 262 -5.51 -3.50 -10.62
CA SER A 262 -5.01 -2.31 -11.33
C SER A 262 -3.58 -1.98 -10.92
N LEU A 263 -3.27 -2.07 -9.61
CA LEU A 263 -1.91 -1.88 -9.10
C LEU A 263 -0.95 -2.92 -9.69
N LEU A 264 -1.31 -4.20 -9.71
CA LEU A 264 -0.50 -5.25 -10.30
C LEU A 264 -0.30 -5.02 -11.80
N GLN A 265 -1.38 -4.66 -12.53
CA GLN A 265 -1.29 -4.32 -13.95
C GLN A 265 -0.25 -3.21 -14.19
N TYR A 266 -0.35 -2.11 -13.43
CA TYR A 266 0.58 -1.01 -13.51
C TYR A 266 2.02 -1.47 -13.24
N ARG A 267 2.25 -2.21 -12.15
CA ARG A 267 3.58 -2.71 -11.78
C ARG A 267 4.18 -3.60 -12.86
N LEU A 268 3.42 -4.56 -13.39
CA LEU A 268 3.87 -5.43 -14.48
C LEU A 268 4.25 -4.63 -15.72
N LEU A 269 3.42 -3.67 -16.13
CA LEU A 269 3.71 -2.80 -17.28
C LEU A 269 4.99 -1.99 -17.07
N THR A 270 5.21 -1.42 -15.87
CA THR A 270 6.45 -0.68 -15.57
C THR A 270 7.70 -1.56 -15.54
N LEU A 271 7.53 -2.86 -15.30
CA LEU A 271 8.61 -3.86 -15.37
C LEU A 271 8.80 -4.44 -16.78
N GLY A 272 8.02 -3.99 -17.77
CA GLY A 272 8.12 -4.46 -19.16
C GLY A 272 7.33 -5.75 -19.45
N HIS A 273 6.45 -6.17 -18.56
CA HIS A 273 5.59 -7.35 -18.73
C HIS A 273 4.19 -6.92 -19.20
N PRO A 274 3.74 -7.32 -20.41
CA PRO A 274 2.43 -6.95 -20.92
C PRO A 274 1.31 -7.48 -20.02
N ALA A 275 0.45 -6.60 -19.50
CA ALA A 275 -0.64 -6.96 -18.60
C ALA A 275 -1.96 -6.27 -18.97
N ASN A 276 -3.06 -7.04 -19.01
CA ASN A 276 -4.40 -6.55 -19.30
C ASN A 276 -5.41 -6.93 -18.21
N LEU A 277 -6.02 -5.93 -17.58
CA LEU A 277 -7.12 -6.12 -16.65
C LEU A 277 -8.47 -6.18 -17.38
N CYS A 278 -9.28 -7.19 -17.05
CA CYS A 278 -10.67 -7.30 -17.52
C CYS A 278 -11.61 -7.46 -16.33
N GLN A 279 -12.58 -6.55 -16.21
CA GLN A 279 -13.52 -6.51 -15.10
C GLN A 279 -14.94 -6.89 -15.51
N ASP A 280 -15.27 -6.77 -16.79
CA ASP A 280 -16.57 -7.14 -17.33
C ASP A 280 -16.67 -8.65 -17.54
N SER A 281 -17.70 -9.28 -16.97
CA SER A 281 -17.87 -10.73 -16.98
C SER A 281 -18.14 -11.30 -18.38
N ALA A 282 -18.79 -10.53 -19.27
CA ALA A 282 -18.98 -10.94 -20.66
C ALA A 282 -17.65 -10.88 -21.42
N LEU A 283 -16.87 -9.82 -21.21
CA LEU A 283 -15.53 -9.69 -21.81
C LEU A 283 -14.53 -10.71 -21.28
N MET A 284 -14.65 -11.18 -20.03
CA MET A 284 -13.82 -12.25 -19.49
C MET A 284 -13.92 -13.53 -20.33
N SER A 285 -15.13 -13.90 -20.75
CA SER A 285 -15.36 -15.10 -21.57
C SER A 285 -14.73 -14.96 -22.97
N ILE A 286 -14.90 -13.79 -23.60
CA ILE A 286 -14.28 -13.48 -24.89
C ILE A 286 -12.75 -13.52 -24.76
N THR A 287 -12.20 -12.87 -23.74
CA THR A 287 -10.77 -12.83 -23.47
C THR A 287 -10.22 -14.23 -23.25
N ALA A 288 -10.86 -15.02 -22.38
CA ALA A 288 -10.47 -16.41 -22.10
C ALA A 288 -10.47 -17.31 -23.34
N SER A 289 -11.38 -17.06 -24.30
CA SER A 289 -11.46 -17.82 -25.55
C SER A 289 -10.26 -17.61 -26.49
N MET A 290 -9.58 -16.47 -26.34
CA MET A 290 -8.43 -16.05 -27.15
C MET A 290 -7.10 -16.35 -26.48
N LEU A 291 -7.09 -16.78 -25.22
CA LEU A 291 -5.86 -17.14 -24.52
C LEU A 291 -5.25 -18.40 -25.14
N GLY A 292 -3.95 -18.60 -24.90
CA GLY A 292 -3.22 -19.76 -25.38
C GLY A 292 -1.94 -20.05 -24.61
N ALA A 293 -1.16 -21.01 -25.11
CA ALA A 293 0.13 -21.36 -24.56
C ALA A 293 1.07 -20.15 -24.51
N GLY A 294 1.77 -19.97 -23.39
CA GLY A 294 2.65 -18.82 -23.17
C GLY A 294 1.94 -17.55 -22.69
N GLN A 295 0.61 -17.57 -22.51
CA GLN A 295 -0.12 -16.53 -21.79
C GLN A 295 -0.52 -17.01 -20.40
N VAL A 296 -0.67 -16.07 -19.47
CA VAL A 296 -1.04 -16.35 -18.09
C VAL A 296 -2.33 -15.63 -17.75
N LEU A 297 -3.26 -16.34 -17.11
CA LEU A 297 -4.43 -15.76 -16.47
C LEU A 297 -4.19 -15.73 -14.95
N LEU A 298 -4.13 -14.52 -14.39
CA LEU A 298 -4.04 -14.28 -12.96
C LEU A 298 -5.41 -13.85 -12.43
N ILE A 299 -5.89 -14.53 -11.40
CA ILE A 299 -7.21 -14.26 -10.80
C ILE A 299 -7.03 -13.78 -9.36
N PHE A 300 -7.60 -12.63 -9.05
CA PHE A 300 -7.86 -12.23 -7.67
C PHE A 300 -9.22 -12.80 -7.25
N ALA A 301 -9.21 -13.70 -6.27
CA ALA A 301 -10.37 -14.38 -5.72
C ALA A 301 -10.40 -14.22 -4.19
N SER A 302 -10.35 -12.97 -3.72
CA SER A 302 -10.47 -12.67 -2.28
C SER A 302 -11.88 -12.94 -1.74
N HIS A 303 -12.83 -13.08 -2.64
CA HIS A 303 -14.22 -13.45 -2.41
C HIS A 303 -14.64 -14.58 -3.35
N THR A 304 -15.78 -15.20 -3.06
CA THR A 304 -16.35 -16.27 -3.89
C THR A 304 -16.58 -15.76 -5.32
N PRO A 305 -15.96 -16.39 -6.34
CA PRO A 305 -16.13 -15.97 -7.72
C PRO A 305 -17.49 -16.38 -8.27
N GLU A 306 -18.00 -15.56 -9.18
CA GLU A 306 -19.22 -15.86 -9.93
C GLU A 306 -18.98 -16.97 -10.97
N ASN A 307 -20.07 -17.63 -11.38
CA ASN A 307 -20.04 -18.70 -12.38
C ASN A 307 -19.42 -18.26 -13.72
N ALA A 308 -19.58 -16.99 -14.11
CA ALA A 308 -19.00 -16.46 -15.34
C ALA A 308 -17.46 -16.46 -15.28
N LEU A 309 -16.88 -16.04 -14.15
CA LEU A 309 -15.44 -16.07 -13.93
C LEU A 309 -14.93 -17.52 -13.92
N ILE A 310 -15.61 -18.41 -13.20
CA ILE A 310 -15.25 -19.84 -13.14
C ILE A 310 -15.25 -20.45 -14.56
N ALA A 311 -16.28 -20.17 -15.36
CA ALA A 311 -16.37 -20.64 -16.74
C ALA A 311 -15.23 -20.10 -17.61
N ALA A 312 -14.88 -18.81 -17.48
CA ALA A 312 -13.77 -18.19 -18.18
C ALA A 312 -12.42 -18.82 -17.79
N VAL A 313 -12.19 -19.13 -16.51
CA VAL A 313 -10.97 -19.83 -16.05
C VAL A 313 -10.87 -21.22 -16.68
N HIS A 314 -11.97 -21.99 -16.69
CA HIS A 314 -11.98 -23.30 -17.35
C HIS A 314 -11.70 -23.20 -18.85
N GLN A 315 -12.22 -22.16 -19.50
CA GLN A 315 -12.00 -21.93 -20.93
C GLN A 315 -10.54 -21.57 -21.23
N ALA A 316 -9.94 -20.67 -20.45
CA ALA A 316 -8.53 -20.31 -20.55
C ALA A 316 -7.63 -21.54 -20.38
N ARG A 317 -7.95 -22.40 -19.41
CA ARG A 317 -7.22 -23.64 -19.16
C ARG A 317 -7.30 -24.61 -20.33
N ARG A 318 -8.48 -24.79 -20.94
CA ARG A 318 -8.66 -25.62 -22.15
C ARG A 318 -7.84 -25.14 -23.34
N LYS A 319 -7.51 -23.84 -23.39
CA LYS A 319 -6.64 -23.25 -24.41
C LYS A 319 -5.15 -23.35 -24.10
N GLY A 320 -4.78 -23.81 -22.91
CA GLY A 320 -3.38 -24.00 -22.50
C GLY A 320 -2.74 -22.78 -21.84
N ALA A 321 -3.53 -21.79 -21.40
CA ALA A 321 -3.01 -20.68 -20.60
C ALA A 321 -2.58 -21.16 -19.21
N GLY A 322 -1.48 -20.59 -18.69
CA GLY A 322 -1.08 -20.79 -17.30
C GLY A 322 -2.05 -20.09 -16.35
N ILE A 323 -2.39 -20.71 -15.21
CA ILE A 323 -3.35 -20.16 -14.26
C ILE A 323 -2.66 -19.86 -12.93
N ILE A 324 -2.79 -18.62 -12.46
CA ILE A 324 -2.38 -18.17 -11.13
C ILE A 324 -3.61 -17.67 -10.39
N VAL A 325 -3.85 -18.15 -9.17
CA VAL A 325 -5.00 -17.75 -8.36
C VAL A 325 -4.50 -17.22 -7.03
N ILE A 326 -4.92 -16.01 -6.68
CA ILE A 326 -4.73 -15.43 -5.35
C ILE A 326 -6.07 -15.53 -4.63
N ALA A 327 -6.18 -16.38 -3.62
CA ALA A 327 -7.48 -16.68 -3.00
C ALA A 327 -7.42 -16.84 -1.49
N GLN A 328 -8.54 -16.52 -0.84
CA GLN A 328 -8.77 -16.95 0.54
C GLN A 328 -9.23 -18.41 0.55
N GLY A 329 -8.39 -19.30 1.10
CA GLY A 329 -8.71 -20.72 1.25
C GLY A 329 -8.82 -21.49 -0.08
N GLU A 330 -9.49 -22.64 -0.03
CA GLU A 330 -9.63 -23.52 -1.19
C GLU A 330 -10.74 -23.03 -2.13
N CYS A 331 -10.39 -22.86 -3.39
CA CYS A 331 -11.31 -22.51 -4.46
C CYS A 331 -11.71 -23.76 -5.26
N SER A 332 -13.00 -24.02 -5.42
CA SER A 332 -13.52 -25.23 -6.09
C SER A 332 -13.13 -25.37 -7.57
N PHE A 333 -12.67 -24.29 -8.21
CA PHE A 333 -12.32 -24.26 -9.62
C PHE A 333 -10.82 -24.46 -9.89
N THR A 334 -9.98 -24.54 -8.84
CA THR A 334 -8.54 -24.77 -8.97
C THR A 334 -8.26 -26.23 -9.33
N GLN A 335 -7.16 -26.45 -10.05
CA GLN A 335 -6.67 -27.77 -10.43
C GLN A 335 -5.20 -27.92 -10.03
N GLN A 336 -4.70 -29.17 -10.02
CA GLN A 336 -3.35 -29.51 -9.57
C GLN A 336 -2.22 -28.76 -10.30
N ASN A 337 -2.46 -28.33 -11.54
CA ASN A 337 -1.48 -27.59 -12.35
C ASN A 337 -1.54 -26.07 -12.16
N ASP A 338 -2.56 -25.55 -11.48
CA ASP A 338 -2.69 -24.13 -11.21
C ASP A 338 -1.76 -23.73 -10.05
N ILE A 339 -1.27 -22.49 -10.07
CA ILE A 339 -0.51 -21.94 -8.93
C ILE A 339 -1.47 -21.18 -8.03
N VAL A 340 -1.65 -21.66 -6.80
CA VAL A 340 -2.53 -21.03 -5.81
C VAL A 340 -1.68 -20.33 -4.74
N LEU A 341 -1.89 -19.03 -4.58
CA LEU A 341 -1.29 -18.19 -3.55
C LEU A 341 -2.35 -17.90 -2.48
N SER A 342 -2.16 -18.47 -1.30
CA SER A 342 -3.08 -18.33 -0.17
C SER A 342 -3.07 -16.91 0.39
N LEU A 343 -4.27 -16.38 0.64
CA LEU A 343 -4.52 -15.06 1.20
C LEU A 343 -5.20 -15.17 2.56
N LYS A 344 -4.72 -14.42 3.56
CA LYS A 344 -5.33 -14.34 4.90
C LYS A 344 -6.07 -13.03 5.13
N ASP A 345 -5.42 -11.92 4.80
CA ASP A 345 -6.01 -10.59 4.85
C ASP A 345 -6.16 -10.02 3.43
N ASN A 346 -7.34 -9.51 3.13
CA ASN A 346 -7.64 -9.05 1.77
C ASN A 346 -6.85 -7.81 1.37
N ARG A 347 -6.59 -6.88 2.29
CA ARG A 347 -5.98 -5.61 1.88
C ARG A 347 -4.47 -5.70 1.90
N TYR A 348 -3.90 -5.96 3.08
CA TYR A 348 -2.46 -5.95 3.27
C TYR A 348 -1.82 -7.22 2.75
N GLY A 349 -2.53 -8.36 2.81
CA GLY A 349 -2.08 -9.61 2.23
C GLY A 349 -1.97 -9.57 0.71
N LEU A 350 -2.92 -8.91 0.01
CA LEU A 350 -2.85 -8.72 -1.44
C LEU A 350 -1.69 -7.79 -1.83
N LEU A 351 -1.51 -6.68 -1.12
CA LEU A 351 -0.37 -5.79 -1.35
C LEU A 351 0.95 -6.53 -1.17
N PHE A 352 1.07 -7.29 -0.10
CA PHE A 352 2.27 -8.08 0.17
C PHE A 352 2.54 -9.11 -0.94
N LEU A 353 1.53 -9.84 -1.41
CA LEU A 353 1.69 -10.77 -2.53
C LEU A 353 2.06 -10.08 -3.85
N ILE A 354 1.48 -8.91 -4.14
CA ILE A 354 1.83 -8.13 -5.33
C ILE A 354 3.31 -7.74 -5.28
N ASP A 355 3.78 -7.25 -4.13
CA ASP A 355 5.19 -6.88 -3.97
C ASP A 355 6.10 -8.11 -4.11
N LEU A 356 5.79 -9.23 -3.47
CA LEU A 356 6.57 -10.47 -3.62
C LEU A 356 6.62 -10.98 -5.06
N LEU A 357 5.51 -10.91 -5.80
CA LEU A 357 5.47 -11.29 -7.21
C LEU A 357 6.33 -10.36 -8.06
N CYS A 358 6.25 -9.05 -7.83
CA CYS A 358 7.04 -8.06 -8.56
C CYS A 358 8.54 -8.18 -8.25
N ASP A 359 8.90 -8.37 -6.99
CA ASP A 359 10.29 -8.59 -6.58
C ASP A 359 10.86 -9.84 -7.26
N GLY A 360 10.07 -10.92 -7.30
CA GLY A 360 10.42 -12.16 -8.01
C GLY A 360 10.70 -11.97 -9.51
N LEU A 361 10.08 -10.97 -10.16
CA LEU A 361 10.37 -10.64 -11.56
C LEU A 361 11.73 -9.96 -11.71
N THR A 362 12.10 -9.10 -10.76
CA THR A 362 13.33 -8.30 -10.78
C THR A 362 14.58 -9.10 -10.41
N LEU A 363 14.45 -10.17 -9.62
CA LEU A 363 15.56 -11.04 -9.27
C LEU A 363 16.16 -11.66 -10.54
N LYS A 364 17.48 -11.46 -10.74
CA LYS A 364 18.24 -12.14 -11.78
C LYS A 364 18.36 -13.62 -11.39
N ALA A 365 17.98 -14.50 -12.32
CA ALA A 365 18.08 -15.94 -12.17
C ALA A 365 19.55 -16.40 -12.13
#